data_AF-A0A3M2TDF4-F1
#
_entry.id   AF-A0A3M2TDF4-F1
#
_cell.length_a   1.000
_cell.length_b   1.000
_cell.length_c   1.000
_cell.angle_alpha   90.00
_cell.angle_beta   90.00
_cell.angle_gamma   90.00
#
_symmetry.space_group_name_H-M   'P 1'
#
loop_
_entity.id
_entity.type
_entity.pdbx_description
1 polymer ?
#
loop_
_entity_poly.entity_id
_entity_poly.type
_entity_poly.pdbx_seq_one_letter_code
_entity_poly.pdbx_strand_id
1 'polypeptide(L)'
;MDSYPLHYVALNRPLLLLSGLDSDPPAHHHHHDPLLDNGFHIDSDFPPLHGGLAEELRNVFLQEDADSSTIRGSEAGLKIKTAGRSYTLPRRKADPPTVSRSSSPADEQPPSSFVLHSPLSPLTPSSPTFPDGLLSPLWVTKHQSLVPAAVFNFFPLSLDPNMSSLRDNQLKIEINGLKKQWAASGFKSRLVVVLLSEEGESRYLADVDDRVAGIRRATNLDQRSVFVLPPDATPAELKEFTGSLLSLLQPSIMEYYRDLSKHARRKRSRSSIPPPTLPPTSGTSQTLSHHGWNVRYEFKLGVFAEFRQEMDAACRNYQSAYDTLFGQEVFENIPGWNPRFNDARLLADALAIRIIRCLLWAGQASVAVRSWVHHRTRTQDIVDRRGKGTGNYGWEAWESRWSIVMAELIRWAQIPSLFEDTAHLQAGGQYPIFVSPDSAAPAAGGLYPWEQLHHEGYWLYRSARHSMTRRTLAQQIPEEDRVPPGQSPASQIASKSYLYDTYLVPEPHLEAPQGGSSGFDHSDLILSTLKTSLEEFSKRNQMRKVESLSLEIADEYLRIGSWHEAHSILRPLWSNLSWRRSGWWQLMARFGWALRECALRVQDAESIIQIDWELLSKGADPISFSLCFAL
;
A
#
# COMPACT_ATOMS: atom_id res chain seq x y z
N MET A 1 -3.79 -2.13 12.26
CA MET A 1 -2.96 -1.20 13.07
C MET A 1 -1.48 -1.42 12.80
N ASP A 2 -1.04 -2.67 12.63
CA ASP A 2 0.33 -3.02 12.22
C ASP A 2 0.47 -3.09 10.68
N SER A 3 0.21 -1.99 10.00
CA SER A 3 0.32 -1.93 8.54
C SER A 3 0.50 -0.49 8.07
N TYR A 4 1.38 -0.28 7.10
CA TYR A 4 1.45 1.00 6.40
C TYR A 4 0.11 1.33 5.76
N PRO A 5 -0.30 2.61 5.72
CA PRO A 5 -1.47 3.01 4.95
C PRO A 5 -1.29 2.60 3.48
N LEU A 6 -2.21 1.77 2.97
CA LEU A 6 -2.06 1.05 1.70
C LEU A 6 -1.60 1.97 0.55
N HIS A 7 -2.34 3.06 0.30
CA HIS A 7 -2.03 4.00 -0.78
C HIS A 7 -0.69 4.72 -0.59
N TYR A 8 -0.18 4.81 0.64
CA TYR A 8 1.07 5.50 0.90
C TYR A 8 2.28 4.70 0.44
N VAL A 9 2.16 3.38 0.41
CA VAL A 9 3.22 2.47 -0.03
C VAL A 9 2.93 1.83 -1.39
N ALA A 10 1.68 1.68 -1.81
CA ALA A 10 1.30 1.06 -3.08
C ALA A 10 1.85 1.78 -4.31
N LEU A 11 1.95 1.05 -5.43
CA LEU A 11 2.25 1.60 -6.75
C LEU A 11 1.08 2.49 -7.20
N ASN A 12 1.39 3.75 -7.51
CA ASN A 12 0.38 4.70 -7.94
C ASN A 12 0.05 4.50 -9.43
N ARG A 13 -1.25 4.43 -9.73
CA ARG A 13 -1.78 4.16 -11.08
C ARG A 13 -2.91 5.12 -11.41
N PRO A 14 -2.96 5.71 -12.61
CA PRO A 14 -4.01 6.67 -12.96
C PRO A 14 -5.41 6.10 -12.77
N LEU A 15 -6.28 6.86 -12.08
CA LEU A 15 -7.67 6.47 -11.86
C LEU A 15 -8.55 6.86 -13.05
N LEU A 16 -9.31 5.89 -13.56
CA LEU A 16 -10.37 6.04 -14.54
C LEU A 16 -11.71 5.74 -13.90
N LEU A 17 -12.69 6.60 -14.14
CA LEU A 17 -14.04 6.44 -13.62
C LEU A 17 -15.00 6.06 -14.76
N LEU A 18 -15.74 4.97 -14.59
CA LEU A 18 -16.82 4.56 -15.50
C LEU A 18 -18.16 4.97 -14.88
N SER A 19 -18.92 5.80 -15.57
CA SER A 19 -20.22 6.30 -15.15
C SER A 19 -21.31 5.92 -16.14
N GLY A 20 -22.38 5.29 -15.65
CA GLY A 20 -23.55 4.99 -16.46
C GLY A 20 -23.61 3.58 -17.05
N LEU A 21 -22.67 2.70 -16.72
CA LEU A 21 -22.86 1.25 -16.81
C LEU A 21 -23.37 0.78 -15.46
N ASP A 22 -24.28 -0.19 -15.43
CA ASP A 22 -24.81 -0.73 -14.17
C ASP A 22 -23.67 -1.10 -13.21
N SER A 23 -23.62 -0.37 -12.10
CA SER A 23 -22.73 -0.69 -11.00
C SER A 23 -23.45 -1.67 -10.08
N ASP A 24 -22.77 -2.71 -9.62
CA ASP A 24 -23.27 -3.47 -8.46
C ASP A 24 -23.67 -2.47 -7.36
N PRO A 25 -24.77 -2.70 -6.63
CA PRO A 25 -25.13 -1.84 -5.50
C PRO A 25 -23.88 -1.72 -4.63
N PRO A 26 -23.51 -0.49 -4.19
CA PRO A 26 -22.30 -0.30 -3.41
C PRO A 26 -22.35 -1.29 -2.25
N ALA A 27 -21.39 -2.22 -2.19
CA ALA A 27 -21.26 -3.12 -1.05
C ALA A 27 -21.35 -2.24 0.20
N HIS A 28 -22.27 -2.55 1.11
CA HIS A 28 -22.66 -1.74 2.28
C HIS A 28 -21.53 -1.60 3.31
N HIS A 29 -20.40 -1.05 2.90
CA HIS A 29 -19.29 -0.60 3.71
C HIS A 29 -19.01 0.84 3.33
N HIS A 30 -19.96 1.73 3.66
CA HIS A 30 -19.69 3.16 3.73
C HIS A 30 -18.74 3.39 4.90
N HIS A 31 -17.45 3.09 4.71
CA HIS A 31 -16.43 3.79 5.47
C HIS A 31 -16.56 5.26 5.09
N HIS A 32 -17.01 6.06 6.06
CA HIS A 32 -17.04 7.51 5.94
C HIS A 32 -15.64 8.00 5.57
N ASP A 33 -15.46 8.49 4.34
CA ASP A 33 -14.21 9.09 3.90
C ASP A 33 -14.27 10.60 4.20
N PRO A 34 -13.51 11.09 5.20
CA PRO A 34 -13.55 12.50 5.60
C PRO A 34 -13.11 13.45 4.48
N LEU A 35 -12.46 12.95 3.42
CA LEU A 35 -12.11 13.76 2.25
C LEU A 35 -13.31 14.14 1.39
N LEU A 36 -14.42 13.41 1.51
CA LEU A 36 -15.64 13.62 0.75
C LEU A 36 -16.65 14.49 1.50
N ASP A 37 -16.36 14.87 2.73
CA ASP A 37 -17.22 15.74 3.53
C ASP A 37 -17.47 17.08 2.83
N ASN A 38 -18.76 17.36 2.64
CA ASN A 38 -19.26 18.49 1.87
C ASN A 38 -18.69 18.58 0.43
N GLY A 39 -18.21 17.48 -0.15
CA GLY A 39 -17.54 17.43 -1.46
C GLY A 39 -18.32 18.07 -2.62
N PHE A 40 -17.66 18.20 -3.76
CA PHE A 40 -18.33 18.69 -4.98
C PHE A 40 -19.09 17.53 -5.62
N HIS A 41 -20.41 17.59 -5.58
CA HIS A 41 -21.30 16.60 -6.16
C HIS A 41 -21.41 16.78 -7.68
N ILE A 42 -21.30 15.68 -8.42
CA ILE A 42 -21.52 15.61 -9.85
C ILE A 42 -22.62 14.60 -10.09
N ASP A 43 -23.71 15.05 -10.68
CA ASP A 43 -24.90 14.25 -10.92
C ASP A 43 -25.32 14.30 -12.38
N SER A 44 -25.79 13.15 -12.86
CA SER A 44 -26.34 12.96 -14.19
C SER A 44 -27.79 12.50 -14.09
N ASP A 45 -28.68 13.15 -14.84
CA ASP A 45 -30.12 12.83 -14.83
C ASP A 45 -30.47 11.62 -15.71
N PHE A 46 -29.49 11.08 -16.45
CA PHE A 46 -29.70 9.90 -17.29
C PHE A 46 -29.74 8.61 -16.45
N PRO A 47 -30.63 7.67 -16.75
CA PRO A 47 -30.59 6.36 -16.09
C PRO A 47 -29.28 5.61 -16.44
N PRO A 48 -28.79 4.72 -15.56
CA PRO A 48 -27.78 3.74 -15.93
C PRO A 48 -28.21 2.91 -17.13
N LEU A 49 -27.23 2.45 -17.91
CA LEU A 49 -27.47 1.53 -19.02
C LEU A 49 -27.61 0.11 -18.49
N HIS A 50 -28.68 -0.55 -18.93
CA HIS A 50 -29.01 -1.94 -18.64
C HIS A 50 -28.87 -2.78 -19.91
N GLY A 51 -28.58 -4.07 -19.76
CA GLY A 51 -28.54 -5.05 -20.86
C GLY A 51 -27.17 -5.70 -21.06
N GLY A 52 -27.15 -6.82 -21.79
CA GLY A 52 -25.97 -7.66 -21.94
C GLY A 52 -24.75 -6.94 -22.53
N LEU A 53 -24.95 -6.01 -23.46
CA LEU A 53 -23.86 -5.20 -24.03
C LEU A 53 -23.19 -4.29 -22.99
N ALA A 54 -23.99 -3.65 -22.12
CA ALA A 54 -23.49 -2.75 -21.08
C ALA A 54 -22.75 -3.53 -19.97
N GLU A 55 -23.28 -4.69 -19.59
CA GLU A 55 -22.64 -5.62 -18.64
C GLU A 55 -21.31 -6.15 -19.19
N GLU A 56 -21.29 -6.62 -20.44
CA GLU A 56 -20.08 -7.13 -21.07
C GLU A 56 -19.01 -6.03 -21.21
N LEU A 57 -19.41 -4.82 -21.65
CA LEU A 57 -18.50 -3.70 -21.73
C LEU A 57 -17.90 -3.34 -20.36
N ARG A 58 -18.72 -3.34 -19.30
CA ARG A 58 -18.24 -3.15 -17.93
C ARG A 58 -17.21 -4.21 -17.56
N ASN A 59 -17.50 -5.48 -17.83
CA ASN A 59 -16.59 -6.58 -17.51
C ASN A 59 -15.27 -6.46 -18.26
N VAL A 60 -15.30 -6.10 -19.55
CA VAL A 60 -14.10 -5.89 -20.37
C VAL A 60 -13.23 -4.76 -19.79
N PHE A 61 -13.82 -3.62 -19.40
CA PHE A 61 -13.04 -2.57 -18.74
C PHE A 61 -12.47 -3.03 -17.40
N LEU A 62 -13.22 -3.78 -16.59
CA LEU A 62 -12.73 -4.26 -15.29
C LEU A 62 -11.63 -5.32 -15.43
N GLN A 63 -11.58 -6.07 -16.53
CA GLN A 63 -10.46 -6.97 -16.84
C GLN A 63 -9.15 -6.22 -17.11
N GLU A 64 -9.22 -4.99 -17.63
CA GLU A 64 -8.06 -4.11 -17.83
C GLU A 64 -7.63 -3.39 -16.54
N ASP A 65 -8.36 -3.58 -15.43
CA ASP A 65 -8.00 -2.99 -14.14
C ASP A 65 -6.72 -3.64 -13.60
N ALA A 66 -5.76 -2.79 -13.28
CA ALA A 66 -4.45 -3.23 -12.83
C ALA A 66 -4.43 -3.80 -11.41
N ASP A 67 -5.50 -3.61 -10.64
CA ASP A 67 -5.69 -4.26 -9.33
C ASP A 67 -6.27 -5.68 -9.48
N SER A 68 -6.95 -5.98 -10.60
CA SER A 68 -7.58 -7.29 -10.88
C SER A 68 -6.63 -8.25 -11.60
N SER A 69 -5.62 -7.71 -12.27
CA SER A 69 -4.63 -8.50 -13.01
C SER A 69 -3.37 -8.72 -12.15
N THR A 70 -2.86 -9.95 -12.16
CA THR A 70 -1.52 -10.30 -11.69
C THR A 70 -0.50 -9.68 -12.65
N ILE A 71 -0.39 -8.34 -12.67
CA ILE A 71 0.38 -7.65 -13.70
C ILE A 71 1.87 -7.89 -13.50
N ARG A 72 2.39 -8.69 -14.43
CA ARG A 72 3.78 -8.80 -14.87
C ARG A 72 4.38 -7.41 -15.06
N GLY A 73 5.61 -7.22 -14.59
CA GLY A 73 6.34 -5.97 -14.77
C GLY A 73 6.32 -5.46 -16.22
N SER A 74 6.29 -4.13 -16.36
CA SER A 74 6.46 -3.32 -17.58
C SER A 74 5.23 -2.75 -18.29
N GLU A 75 3.98 -3.16 -18.02
CA GLU A 75 2.82 -2.51 -18.64
C GLU A 75 2.19 -1.43 -17.75
N ALA A 76 1.96 -0.25 -18.33
CA ALA A 76 1.45 0.95 -17.67
C ALA A 76 -0.03 0.79 -17.28
N GLY A 77 -0.31 -0.05 -16.28
CA GLY A 77 -1.67 -0.38 -15.89
C GLY A 77 -2.42 0.80 -15.26
N LEU A 78 -3.71 0.86 -15.54
CA LEU A 78 -4.64 1.89 -15.12
C LEU A 78 -5.51 1.32 -13.99
N LYS A 79 -5.98 2.19 -13.08
CA LYS A 79 -6.95 1.81 -12.06
C LYS A 79 -8.34 2.16 -12.54
N ILE A 80 -9.25 1.19 -12.63
CA ILE A 80 -10.59 1.39 -13.18
C ILE A 80 -11.64 1.23 -12.06
N LYS A 81 -12.50 2.22 -11.92
CA LYS A 81 -13.57 2.23 -10.91
C LYS A 81 -14.91 2.52 -11.57
N THR A 82 -15.91 1.69 -11.28
CA THR A 82 -17.29 1.96 -11.66
C THR A 82 -17.96 2.86 -10.63
N ALA A 83 -18.77 3.80 -11.09
CA ALA A 83 -19.66 4.62 -10.28
C ALA A 83 -21.04 4.69 -10.94
N GLY A 84 -22.06 4.91 -10.11
CA GLY A 84 -23.37 5.28 -10.61
C GLY A 84 -23.37 6.65 -11.26
N ARG A 85 -24.57 7.23 -11.43
CA ARG A 85 -24.76 8.54 -12.05
C ARG A 85 -24.45 9.73 -11.14
N SER A 86 -24.12 9.45 -9.89
CA SER A 86 -23.69 10.44 -8.90
C SER A 86 -22.27 10.13 -8.43
N TYR A 87 -21.42 11.16 -8.38
CA TYR A 87 -20.05 11.04 -7.90
C TYR A 87 -19.63 12.28 -7.11
N THR A 88 -19.02 12.07 -5.94
CA THR A 88 -18.55 13.15 -5.07
C THR A 88 -17.05 13.31 -5.18
N LEU A 89 -16.59 14.51 -5.55
CA LEU A 89 -15.17 14.87 -5.58
C LEU A 89 -14.72 15.55 -4.28
N PRO A 90 -13.49 15.29 -3.83
CA PRO A 90 -12.95 15.96 -2.65
C PRO A 90 -12.69 17.45 -2.94
N ARG A 91 -12.84 18.29 -1.93
CA ARG A 91 -12.64 19.74 -2.10
C ARG A 91 -11.21 20.12 -2.46
N ARG A 92 -11.06 21.20 -3.24
CA ARG A 92 -9.74 21.80 -3.56
C ARG A 92 -9.28 22.81 -2.52
N LYS A 93 -10.23 23.53 -1.92
CA LYS A 93 -10.02 24.52 -0.87
C LYS A 93 -10.88 24.17 0.34
N ALA A 94 -10.37 24.43 1.54
CA ALA A 94 -11.09 24.24 2.78
C ALA A 94 -12.21 25.29 2.95
N ASP A 95 -13.16 24.99 3.83
CA ASP A 95 -14.19 25.95 4.22
C ASP A 95 -13.59 27.20 4.86
N PRO A 96 -14.23 28.36 4.67
CA PRO A 96 -13.89 29.53 5.47
C PRO A 96 -14.15 29.22 6.95
N PRO A 97 -13.27 29.66 7.87
CA PRO A 97 -13.50 29.47 9.29
C PRO A 97 -14.82 30.12 9.73
N THR A 98 -15.59 29.41 10.55
CA THR A 98 -16.75 30.00 11.23
C THR A 98 -16.26 30.91 12.34
N VAL A 99 -16.22 32.21 12.10
CA VAL A 99 -15.91 33.20 13.15
C VAL A 99 -17.17 33.37 14.00
N SER A 100 -17.19 32.77 15.19
CA SER A 100 -18.17 33.12 16.22
C SER A 100 -18.00 34.61 16.52
N ARG A 101 -19.05 35.44 16.31
CA ARG A 101 -19.03 36.84 16.73
C ARG A 101 -18.91 36.87 18.26
N SER A 102 -17.69 37.02 18.77
CA SER A 102 -17.48 37.44 20.15
C SER A 102 -18.10 38.82 20.31
N SER A 103 -18.97 38.97 21.31
CA SER A 103 -19.68 40.20 21.66
C SER A 103 -18.72 41.22 22.29
N SER A 104 -17.80 41.77 21.50
CA SER A 104 -16.91 42.86 21.91
C SER A 104 -17.05 43.99 20.89
N PRO A 105 -17.71 45.11 21.21
CA PRO A 105 -17.88 46.23 20.29
C PRO A 105 -16.63 47.12 20.32
N ALA A 106 -15.52 46.66 19.73
CA ALA A 106 -14.32 47.46 19.49
C ALA A 106 -13.38 46.75 18.50
N ASP A 107 -13.79 46.68 17.23
CA ASP A 107 -12.93 46.73 16.03
C ASP A 107 -13.77 46.28 14.82
N GLU A 108 -14.53 47.21 14.27
CA GLU A 108 -15.22 47.03 12.99
C GLU A 108 -14.21 47.22 11.84
N GLN A 109 -13.50 46.14 11.50
CA GLN A 109 -13.09 45.90 10.12
C GLN A 109 -13.58 44.50 9.72
N PRO A 110 -14.37 44.35 8.65
CA PRO A 110 -14.73 43.02 8.15
C PRO A 110 -13.43 42.28 7.83
N PRO A 111 -13.25 41.01 8.25
CA PRO A 111 -12.02 40.30 7.96
C PRO A 111 -11.81 40.28 6.45
N SER A 112 -10.61 40.69 6.03
CA SER A 112 -10.14 40.52 4.67
C SER A 112 -10.41 39.09 4.20
N SER A 113 -10.83 38.91 2.94
CA SER A 113 -11.19 37.61 2.39
C SER A 113 -10.15 36.54 2.78
N PHE A 114 -10.55 35.54 3.57
CA PHE A 114 -9.63 34.49 4.03
C PHE A 114 -8.90 33.83 2.84
N VAL A 115 -7.59 33.67 2.95
CA VAL A 115 -6.83 32.88 1.98
C VAL A 115 -7.07 31.40 2.26
N LEU A 116 -7.94 30.78 1.47
CA LEU A 116 -8.30 29.37 1.62
C LEU A 116 -7.29 28.45 0.92
N HIS A 117 -6.68 27.55 1.69
CA HIS A 117 -5.75 26.53 1.23
C HIS A 117 -6.43 25.17 1.10
N SER A 118 -5.69 24.17 0.62
CA SER A 118 -6.19 22.79 0.53
C SER A 118 -6.51 22.22 1.92
N PRO A 119 -7.58 21.41 2.07
CA PRO A 119 -7.92 20.75 3.35
C PRO A 119 -6.79 19.88 3.95
N LEU A 120 -5.81 19.48 3.14
CA LEU A 120 -4.65 18.67 3.55
C LEU A 120 -3.35 19.50 3.65
N SER A 121 -3.48 20.82 3.75
CA SER A 121 -2.36 21.75 3.85
C SER A 121 -2.05 22.03 5.33
N PRO A 122 -0.77 22.14 5.75
CA PRO A 122 -0.40 22.63 7.08
C PRO A 122 -0.78 24.11 7.27
N LEU A 123 -1.24 24.78 6.21
CA LEU A 123 -1.77 26.15 6.27
C LEU A 123 -3.27 26.21 6.59
N THR A 124 -3.94 25.07 6.69
CA THR A 124 -5.39 24.98 6.94
C THR A 124 -5.62 24.44 8.35
N PRO A 125 -6.26 25.19 9.27
CA PRO A 125 -6.46 24.78 10.66
C PRO A 125 -7.11 23.42 10.87
N SER A 126 -8.06 23.02 10.03
CA SER A 126 -8.74 21.72 10.10
C SER A 126 -7.95 20.56 9.50
N SER A 127 -6.76 20.81 8.94
CA SER A 127 -5.94 19.77 8.32
C SER A 127 -5.26 18.90 9.38
N PRO A 128 -5.14 17.57 9.15
CA PRO A 128 -4.33 16.69 10.02
C PRO A 128 -2.85 17.09 10.05
N THR A 129 -2.37 17.83 9.05
CA THR A 129 -0.99 18.33 9.00
C THR A 129 -0.84 19.75 9.55
N PHE A 130 -1.88 20.38 10.10
CA PHE A 130 -1.72 21.71 10.68
C PHE A 130 -0.98 21.67 12.02
N PRO A 131 -0.11 22.63 12.34
CA PRO A 131 0.39 23.73 11.49
C PRO A 131 1.72 23.43 10.78
N ASP A 132 2.36 22.32 11.11
CA ASP A 132 3.75 22.01 10.77
C ASP A 132 3.97 20.56 10.30
N GLY A 133 2.90 19.81 10.03
CA GLY A 133 2.99 18.44 9.55
C GLY A 133 3.53 18.36 8.12
N LEU A 134 4.39 17.36 7.88
CA LEU A 134 4.99 17.09 6.58
C LEU A 134 3.93 16.60 5.58
N LEU A 135 3.46 15.37 5.66
CA LEU A 135 2.52 14.86 4.67
C LEU A 135 1.56 13.86 5.30
N SER A 136 0.28 13.97 4.95
CA SER A 136 -0.72 12.99 5.34
C SER A 136 -0.89 11.96 4.21
N PRO A 137 -1.00 10.65 4.54
CA PRO A 137 -1.36 9.59 3.58
C PRO A 137 -2.62 9.90 2.77
N LEU A 138 -3.56 10.65 3.36
CA LEU A 138 -4.79 11.12 2.70
C LEU A 138 -4.52 11.89 1.39
N TRP A 139 -3.36 12.54 1.28
CA TRP A 139 -2.99 13.24 0.05
C TRP A 139 -2.79 12.28 -1.12
N VAL A 140 -2.19 11.11 -0.88
CA VAL A 140 -2.02 10.08 -1.91
C VAL A 140 -3.37 9.40 -2.19
N THR A 141 -4.14 9.05 -1.14
CA THR A 141 -5.50 8.49 -1.27
C THR A 141 -6.39 9.35 -2.18
N LYS A 142 -6.34 10.67 -2.02
CA LYS A 142 -7.06 11.61 -2.88
C LYS A 142 -6.77 11.41 -4.37
N HIS A 143 -5.51 11.24 -4.74
CA HIS A 143 -5.09 11.11 -6.14
C HIS A 143 -5.18 9.68 -6.67
N GLN A 144 -5.08 8.67 -5.81
CA GLN A 144 -5.15 7.26 -6.17
C GLN A 144 -6.59 6.73 -6.28
N SER A 145 -7.51 7.23 -5.45
CA SER A 145 -8.83 6.59 -5.26
C SER A 145 -10.04 7.52 -5.46
N LEU A 146 -9.85 8.85 -5.42
CA LEU A 146 -10.96 9.81 -5.44
C LEU A 146 -10.99 10.71 -6.67
N VAL A 147 -9.86 11.23 -7.11
CA VAL A 147 -9.79 12.18 -8.25
C VAL A 147 -9.36 11.45 -9.51
N PRO A 148 -10.27 11.22 -10.48
CA PRO A 148 -9.92 10.52 -11.71
C PRO A 148 -9.10 11.41 -12.65
N ALA A 149 -8.18 10.79 -13.39
CA ALA A 149 -7.49 11.42 -14.53
C ALA A 149 -8.43 11.55 -15.73
N ALA A 150 -9.30 10.56 -15.95
CA ALA A 150 -10.35 10.59 -16.97
C ALA A 150 -11.64 9.92 -16.49
N VAL A 151 -12.77 10.36 -17.05
CA VAL A 151 -14.11 9.90 -16.71
C VAL A 151 -14.85 9.54 -17.99
N PHE A 152 -15.29 8.30 -18.08
CA PHE A 152 -16.10 7.75 -19.16
C PHE A 152 -17.56 7.82 -18.77
N ASN A 153 -18.36 8.49 -19.58
CA ASN A 153 -19.80 8.57 -19.41
C ASN A 153 -20.46 7.81 -20.55
N PHE A 154 -21.19 6.77 -20.18
CA PHE A 154 -21.90 5.91 -21.12
C PHE A 154 -23.34 6.37 -21.24
N PHE A 155 -23.81 6.58 -22.46
CA PHE A 155 -25.18 7.03 -22.73
C PHE A 155 -25.82 6.23 -23.88
N PRO A 156 -27.15 6.07 -23.88
CA PRO A 156 -27.84 5.42 -24.97
C PRO A 156 -27.92 6.36 -26.18
N LEU A 157 -27.76 5.81 -27.37
CA LEU A 157 -27.98 6.49 -28.64
C LEU A 157 -29.19 5.86 -29.32
N SER A 158 -30.30 6.59 -29.31
CA SER A 158 -31.54 6.06 -29.84
C SER A 158 -31.52 5.95 -31.36
N LEU A 159 -31.89 4.79 -31.87
CA LEU A 159 -32.07 4.53 -33.30
C LEU A 159 -33.52 4.72 -33.77
N ASP A 160 -34.45 5.05 -32.87
CA ASP A 160 -35.84 5.37 -33.24
C ASP A 160 -35.91 6.71 -34.00
N PRO A 161 -36.31 6.74 -35.28
CA PRO A 161 -36.38 7.96 -36.06
C PRO A 161 -37.31 9.02 -35.45
N ASN A 162 -38.36 8.60 -34.73
CA ASN A 162 -39.34 9.51 -34.15
C ASN A 162 -38.80 10.23 -32.91
N MET A 163 -37.88 9.59 -32.19
CA MET A 163 -37.36 10.08 -30.90
C MET A 163 -35.90 10.54 -30.99
N SER A 164 -35.19 10.17 -32.06
CA SER A 164 -33.76 10.45 -32.30
C SER A 164 -33.38 11.91 -32.06
N SER A 165 -34.08 12.86 -32.68
CA SER A 165 -33.80 14.30 -32.53
C SER A 165 -34.00 14.81 -31.10
N LEU A 166 -35.07 14.35 -30.43
CA LEU A 166 -35.36 14.72 -29.05
C LEU A 166 -34.30 14.16 -28.09
N ARG A 167 -33.95 12.88 -28.23
CA ARG A 167 -32.93 12.20 -27.43
C ARG A 167 -31.54 12.80 -27.67
N ASP A 168 -31.19 13.14 -28.90
CA ASP A 168 -29.93 13.82 -29.24
C ASP A 168 -29.84 15.19 -28.57
N ASN A 169 -30.94 15.94 -28.52
CA ASN A 169 -30.97 17.23 -27.83
C ASN A 169 -30.84 17.06 -26.31
N GLN A 170 -31.46 16.02 -25.74
CA GLN A 170 -31.28 15.67 -24.33
C GLN A 170 -29.82 15.31 -24.01
N LEU A 171 -29.17 14.49 -24.85
CA LEU A 171 -27.75 14.16 -24.73
C LEU A 171 -26.85 15.40 -24.79
N LYS A 172 -27.13 16.33 -25.71
CA LYS A 172 -26.36 17.59 -25.82
C LYS A 172 -26.48 18.44 -24.56
N ILE A 173 -27.66 18.51 -23.95
CA ILE A 173 -27.89 19.25 -22.70
C ILE A 173 -27.10 18.60 -21.57
N GLU A 174 -27.22 17.28 -21.44
CA GLU A 174 -26.57 16.49 -20.38
C GLU A 174 -25.04 16.58 -20.45
N ILE A 175 -24.45 16.30 -21.61
CA ILE A 175 -23.00 16.33 -21.80
C ILE A 175 -22.44 17.73 -21.49
N ASN A 176 -23.14 18.79 -21.90
CA ASN A 176 -22.75 20.16 -21.57
C ASN A 176 -22.93 20.48 -20.07
N GLY A 177 -23.96 19.93 -19.42
CA GLY A 177 -24.17 20.00 -17.98
C GLY A 177 -23.01 19.37 -17.21
N LEU A 178 -22.69 18.10 -17.51
CA LEU A 178 -21.57 17.39 -16.90
C LEU A 178 -20.23 18.10 -17.14
N LYS A 179 -19.97 18.58 -18.37
CA LYS A 179 -18.78 19.38 -18.67
C LYS A 179 -18.68 20.63 -17.80
N LYS A 180 -19.78 21.34 -17.55
CA LYS A 180 -19.82 22.49 -16.64
C LYS A 180 -19.56 22.09 -15.19
N GLN A 181 -20.18 21.01 -14.71
CA GLN A 181 -19.99 20.48 -13.35
C GLN A 181 -18.52 20.06 -13.12
N TRP A 182 -17.94 19.26 -14.03
CA TRP A 182 -16.53 18.86 -13.96
C TRP A 182 -15.58 20.05 -14.01
N ALA A 183 -15.83 21.05 -14.86
CA ALA A 183 -15.03 22.27 -14.89
C ALA A 183 -15.14 23.08 -13.59
N ALA A 184 -16.33 23.19 -13.01
CA ALA A 184 -16.59 23.90 -11.76
C ALA A 184 -15.92 23.23 -10.54
N SER A 185 -15.76 21.90 -10.56
CA SER A 185 -14.97 21.18 -9.54
C SER A 185 -13.51 21.65 -9.46
N GLY A 186 -12.99 22.20 -10.56
CA GLY A 186 -11.62 22.68 -10.71
C GLY A 186 -10.57 21.57 -10.87
N PHE A 187 -10.98 20.30 -10.94
CA PHE A 187 -10.11 19.22 -11.40
C PHE A 187 -10.16 19.15 -12.92
N LYS A 188 -8.98 19.01 -13.55
CA LYS A 188 -8.87 18.92 -15.02
C LYS A 188 -9.04 17.48 -15.52
N SER A 189 -10.00 16.74 -14.96
CA SER A 189 -10.28 15.37 -15.39
C SER A 189 -10.77 15.37 -16.83
N ARG A 190 -10.27 14.46 -17.66
CA ARG A 190 -10.68 14.35 -19.07
C ARG A 190 -12.07 13.71 -19.15
N LEU A 191 -13.02 14.39 -19.79
CA LEU A 191 -14.36 13.88 -20.03
C LEU A 191 -14.38 13.09 -21.35
N VAL A 192 -14.76 11.81 -21.28
CA VAL A 192 -14.96 10.92 -22.42
C VAL A 192 -16.41 10.46 -22.44
N VAL A 193 -17.01 10.44 -23.62
CA VAL A 193 -18.40 10.04 -23.86
C VAL A 193 -18.39 8.82 -24.77
N VAL A 194 -19.07 7.76 -24.36
CA VAL A 194 -19.28 6.56 -25.16
C VAL A 194 -20.78 6.38 -25.37
N LEU A 195 -21.20 6.39 -26.62
CA LEU A 195 -22.59 6.27 -27.03
C LEU A 195 -22.87 4.82 -27.41
N LEU A 196 -23.80 4.16 -26.72
CA LEU A 196 -24.21 2.79 -27.03
C LEU A 196 -25.49 2.86 -27.87
N SER A 197 -25.42 2.42 -29.12
CA SER A 197 -26.59 2.35 -29.99
C SER A 197 -27.61 1.36 -29.45
N GLU A 198 -28.88 1.79 -29.39
CA GLU A 198 -30.01 0.89 -29.08
C GLU A 198 -30.26 -0.09 -30.24
N GLU A 199 -30.90 -1.24 -29.98
CA GLU A 199 -31.30 -2.16 -31.05
C GLU A 199 -32.28 -1.47 -32.02
N GLY A 200 -32.03 -1.59 -33.33
CA GLY A 200 -32.85 -0.96 -34.36
C GLY A 200 -32.59 -1.53 -35.76
N GLU A 201 -33.46 -1.22 -36.72
CA GLU A 201 -33.31 -1.73 -38.09
C GLU A 201 -32.06 -1.15 -38.77
N SER A 202 -31.27 -2.01 -39.42
CA SER A 202 -30.00 -1.67 -40.10
C SER A 202 -30.08 -0.48 -41.08
N ARG A 203 -31.27 -0.18 -41.64
CA ARG A 203 -31.51 0.96 -42.53
C ARG A 203 -31.29 2.34 -41.89
N TYR A 204 -31.29 2.44 -40.56
CA TYR A 204 -31.15 3.70 -39.83
C TYR A 204 -29.72 4.01 -39.38
N LEU A 205 -28.76 3.12 -39.68
CA LEU A 205 -27.35 3.33 -39.35
C LEU A 205 -26.68 4.43 -40.19
N ALA A 206 -27.22 4.76 -41.36
CA ALA A 206 -26.61 5.72 -42.29
C ALA A 206 -26.61 7.18 -41.80
N ASP A 207 -27.56 7.59 -40.95
CA ASP A 207 -27.65 8.97 -40.38
C ASP A 207 -26.96 9.09 -39.01
N VAL A 208 -26.45 7.99 -38.46
CA VAL A 208 -25.80 7.97 -37.13
C VAL A 208 -24.55 8.87 -37.11
N ASP A 209 -23.75 8.82 -38.17
CA ASP A 209 -22.52 9.62 -38.26
C ASP A 209 -22.80 11.13 -38.28
N ASP A 210 -23.81 11.57 -39.03
CA ASP A 210 -24.22 12.97 -39.12
C ASP A 210 -24.80 13.48 -37.80
N ARG A 211 -25.62 12.66 -37.13
CA ARG A 211 -26.16 12.93 -35.79
C ARG A 211 -25.05 13.05 -34.74
N VAL A 212 -24.12 12.10 -34.72
CA VAL A 212 -22.97 12.11 -33.82
C VAL A 212 -22.06 13.31 -34.09
N ALA A 213 -21.85 13.69 -35.36
CA ALA A 213 -21.15 14.93 -35.72
C ALA A 213 -21.90 16.17 -35.21
N GLY A 214 -23.24 16.16 -35.24
CA GLY A 214 -24.09 17.17 -34.63
C GLY A 214 -23.92 17.28 -33.11
N ILE A 215 -23.88 16.15 -32.40
CA ILE A 215 -23.63 16.09 -30.96
C ILE A 215 -22.22 16.61 -30.63
N ARG A 216 -21.19 16.19 -31.38
CA ARG A 216 -19.80 16.68 -31.21
C ARG A 216 -19.71 18.19 -31.36
N ARG A 217 -20.34 18.75 -32.41
CA ARG A 217 -20.38 20.20 -32.65
C ARG A 217 -21.08 20.96 -31.52
N ALA A 218 -22.22 20.46 -31.04
CA ALA A 218 -23.00 21.12 -29.98
C ALA A 218 -22.36 21.02 -28.58
N THR A 219 -21.56 19.99 -28.33
CA THR A 219 -20.89 19.78 -27.03
C THR A 219 -19.48 20.38 -26.99
N ASN A 220 -18.91 20.69 -28.15
CA ASN A 220 -17.54 21.19 -28.31
C ASN A 220 -16.54 20.29 -27.55
N LEU A 221 -16.68 18.98 -27.75
CA LEU A 221 -15.73 17.96 -27.31
C LEU A 221 -14.76 17.64 -28.44
N ASP A 222 -13.53 17.30 -28.10
CA ASP A 222 -12.56 16.87 -29.10
C ASP A 222 -12.96 15.53 -29.73
N GLN A 223 -12.51 15.28 -30.96
CA GLN A 223 -12.89 14.08 -31.71
C GLN A 223 -12.47 12.77 -31.01
N ARG A 224 -11.50 12.82 -30.09
CA ARG A 224 -11.01 11.68 -29.30
C ARG A 224 -11.70 11.58 -27.93
N SER A 225 -12.82 12.27 -27.74
CA SER A 225 -13.63 12.25 -26.52
C SER A 225 -15.06 11.77 -26.73
N VAL A 226 -15.47 11.47 -27.96
CA VAL A 226 -16.79 10.91 -28.26
C VAL A 226 -16.60 9.65 -29.11
N PHE A 227 -17.12 8.53 -28.63
CA PHE A 227 -17.06 7.23 -29.27
C PHE A 227 -18.45 6.64 -29.39
N VAL A 228 -18.66 5.77 -30.38
CA VAL A 228 -19.95 5.11 -30.64
C VAL A 228 -19.69 3.61 -30.72
N LEU A 229 -20.54 2.83 -30.04
CA LEU A 229 -20.54 1.38 -30.10
C LEU A 229 -21.83 0.90 -30.79
N PRO A 230 -21.71 0.03 -31.81
CA PRO A 230 -22.87 -0.55 -32.47
C PRO A 230 -23.62 -1.52 -31.54
N PRO A 231 -24.92 -1.76 -31.77
CA PRO A 231 -25.75 -2.59 -30.89
C PRO A 231 -25.37 -4.08 -30.91
N ASP A 232 -24.77 -4.55 -32.00
CA ASP A 232 -24.40 -5.93 -32.29
C ASP A 232 -22.91 -6.22 -32.05
N ALA A 233 -22.21 -5.34 -31.31
CA ALA A 233 -20.79 -5.51 -31.01
C ALA A 233 -20.53 -6.83 -30.27
N THR A 234 -19.62 -7.63 -30.84
CA THR A 234 -19.19 -8.90 -30.26
C THR A 234 -18.25 -8.68 -29.06
N PRO A 235 -18.13 -9.65 -28.12
CA PRO A 235 -17.19 -9.52 -26.99
C PRO A 235 -15.74 -9.26 -27.41
N ALA A 236 -15.31 -9.82 -28.56
CA ALA A 236 -13.98 -9.58 -29.12
C ALA A 236 -13.81 -8.12 -29.58
N GLU A 237 -14.81 -7.55 -30.25
CA GLU A 237 -14.80 -6.14 -30.67
C GLU A 237 -14.83 -5.19 -29.48
N LEU A 238 -15.56 -5.52 -28.40
CA LEU A 238 -15.55 -4.72 -27.17
C LEU A 238 -14.16 -4.70 -26.53
N LYS A 239 -13.47 -5.84 -26.52
CA LYS A 239 -12.11 -5.94 -26.01
C LYS A 239 -11.13 -5.10 -26.84
N GLU A 240 -11.19 -5.22 -28.16
CA GLU A 240 -10.37 -4.42 -29.07
C GLU A 240 -10.66 -2.92 -28.94
N PHE A 241 -11.94 -2.54 -28.86
CA PHE A 241 -12.39 -1.18 -28.64
C PHE A 241 -11.82 -0.61 -27.34
N THR A 242 -11.93 -1.36 -26.24
CA THR A 242 -11.49 -0.93 -24.92
C THR A 242 -9.97 -0.74 -24.89
N GLY A 243 -9.20 -1.72 -25.37
CA GLY A 243 -7.75 -1.61 -25.45
C GLY A 243 -7.29 -0.44 -26.33
N SER A 244 -7.96 -0.21 -27.47
CA SER A 244 -7.67 0.92 -28.37
C SER A 244 -8.01 2.26 -27.73
N LEU A 245 -9.14 2.35 -27.03
CA LEU A 245 -9.59 3.55 -26.35
C LEU A 245 -8.64 3.94 -25.20
N LEU A 246 -8.25 2.97 -24.37
CA LEU A 246 -7.28 3.20 -23.29
C LEU A 246 -5.92 3.65 -23.84
N SER A 247 -5.43 3.00 -24.89
CA SER A 247 -4.19 3.36 -25.58
C SER A 247 -4.23 4.78 -26.16
N LEU A 248 -5.36 5.16 -26.78
CA LEU A 248 -5.57 6.48 -27.35
C LEU A 248 -5.56 7.59 -26.28
N LEU A 249 -6.08 7.30 -25.09
CA LEU A 249 -6.20 8.26 -23.99
C LEU A 249 -4.92 8.39 -23.17
N GLN A 250 -4.04 7.38 -23.21
CA GLN A 250 -2.81 7.33 -22.42
C GLN A 250 -1.98 8.64 -22.46
N PRO A 251 -1.71 9.27 -23.62
CA PRO A 251 -0.93 10.52 -23.64
C PRO A 251 -1.61 11.68 -22.88
N SER A 252 -2.94 11.75 -22.93
CA SER A 252 -3.72 12.80 -22.24
C SER A 252 -3.73 12.60 -20.73
N ILE A 253 -3.77 11.35 -20.27
CA ILE A 253 -3.64 10.96 -18.87
C ILE A 253 -2.25 11.34 -18.35
N MET A 254 -1.20 11.09 -19.14
CA MET A 254 0.17 11.49 -18.77
C MET A 254 0.33 13.01 -18.67
N GLU A 255 -0.29 13.78 -19.59
CA GLU A 255 -0.25 15.24 -19.52
C GLU A 255 -0.94 15.78 -18.27
N TYR A 256 -2.03 15.18 -17.81
CA TYR A 256 -2.71 15.55 -16.57
C TYR A 256 -1.73 15.57 -15.38
N TYR A 257 -0.97 14.49 -15.18
CA TYR A 257 0.03 14.43 -14.11
C TYR A 257 1.28 15.28 -14.39
N ARG A 258 1.62 15.53 -15.67
CA ARG A 258 2.70 16.45 -16.04
C ARG A 258 2.37 17.88 -15.64
N ASP A 259 1.12 18.30 -15.83
CA ASP A 259 0.61 19.60 -15.40
C ASP A 259 0.62 19.75 -13.87
N LEU A 260 0.21 18.70 -13.14
CA LEU A 260 0.32 18.67 -11.68
C LEU A 260 1.78 18.78 -11.22
N SER A 261 2.72 18.13 -11.92
CA SER A 261 4.15 18.27 -11.66
C SER A 261 4.66 19.70 -11.90
N LYS A 262 4.26 20.35 -12.99
CA LYS A 262 4.59 21.78 -13.25
C LYS A 262 4.07 22.68 -12.13
N HIS A 263 2.88 22.40 -11.60
CA HIS A 263 2.31 23.15 -10.47
C HIS A 263 3.07 22.92 -9.17
N ALA A 264 3.42 21.67 -8.85
CA ALA A 264 4.20 21.34 -7.66
C ALA A 264 5.60 21.99 -7.70
N ARG A 265 6.31 21.93 -8.83
CA ARG A 265 7.61 22.61 -9.01
C ARG A 265 7.52 24.11 -8.75
N ARG A 266 6.52 24.79 -9.32
CA ARG A 266 6.29 26.23 -9.11
C ARG A 266 6.01 26.58 -7.66
N LYS A 267 5.42 25.67 -6.87
CA LYS A 267 5.20 25.88 -5.44
C LYS A 267 6.44 25.62 -4.60
N ARG A 268 7.24 24.61 -4.96
CA ARG A 268 8.53 24.32 -4.33
C ARG A 268 9.51 25.49 -4.50
N SER A 269 9.54 26.10 -5.67
CA SER A 269 10.48 27.20 -6.00
C SER A 269 10.05 28.58 -5.49
N ARG A 270 9.06 28.68 -4.61
CA ARG A 270 8.64 29.98 -4.05
C ARG A 270 9.61 30.39 -2.96
N SER A 271 10.03 31.66 -2.99
CA SER A 271 10.89 32.25 -1.95
C SER A 271 10.16 32.49 -0.63
N SER A 272 8.83 32.55 -0.64
CA SER A 272 8.01 32.81 0.54
C SER A 272 6.82 31.87 0.64
N ILE A 273 6.56 31.41 1.86
CA ILE A 273 5.44 30.54 2.21
C ILE A 273 4.21 31.42 2.44
N PRO A 274 3.07 31.15 1.78
CA PRO A 274 1.84 31.90 2.02
C PRO A 274 1.41 31.83 3.49
N PRO A 275 0.81 32.90 4.05
CA PRO A 275 0.31 32.87 5.42
C PRO A 275 -0.79 31.79 5.58
N PRO A 276 -0.89 31.16 6.76
CA PRO A 276 -1.96 30.20 7.05
C PRO A 276 -3.32 30.90 7.06
N THR A 277 -4.40 30.14 6.85
CA THR A 277 -5.77 30.69 6.85
C THR A 277 -6.15 31.32 8.18
N LEU A 278 -5.68 30.72 9.29
CA LEU A 278 -5.66 31.32 10.63
C LEU A 278 -4.29 31.06 11.26
N PRO A 279 -3.77 32.00 12.07
CA PRO A 279 -2.52 31.78 12.79
C PRO A 279 -2.66 30.59 13.77
N PRO A 280 -1.58 29.84 14.03
CA PRO A 280 -1.59 28.80 15.06
C PRO A 280 -1.92 29.40 16.43
N THR A 281 -2.92 28.87 17.11
CA THR A 281 -3.43 29.40 18.39
C THR A 281 -2.78 28.75 19.61
N SER A 282 -2.04 27.66 19.43
CA SER A 282 -1.33 26.96 20.50
C SER A 282 0.06 27.57 20.68
N GLY A 283 0.38 28.07 21.88
CA GLY A 283 1.53 28.97 22.15
C GLY A 283 2.94 28.48 21.81
N THR A 284 3.12 27.23 21.40
CA THR A 284 4.40 26.65 20.92
C THR A 284 4.37 26.20 19.46
N SER A 285 3.25 26.37 18.76
CA SER A 285 3.07 25.89 17.38
C SER A 285 3.74 26.80 16.37
N GLN A 286 4.74 26.25 15.67
CA GLN A 286 5.39 26.91 14.53
C GLN A 286 4.72 26.50 13.22
N THR A 287 4.98 27.25 12.15
CA THR A 287 4.58 26.83 10.80
C THR A 287 5.63 25.91 10.20
N LEU A 288 5.23 25.07 9.24
CA LEU A 288 6.17 24.17 8.55
C LEU A 288 7.36 24.93 7.93
N SER A 289 8.57 24.49 8.23
CA SER A 289 9.82 25.07 7.72
C SER A 289 9.96 24.97 6.21
N HIS A 290 10.83 25.79 5.60
CA HIS A 290 11.10 25.75 4.16
C HIS A 290 11.64 24.38 3.72
N HIS A 291 12.50 23.75 4.52
CA HIS A 291 12.98 22.39 4.27
C HIS A 291 11.84 21.37 4.32
N GLY A 292 10.92 21.50 5.29
CA GLY A 292 9.71 20.69 5.34
C GLY A 292 8.85 20.84 4.08
N TRP A 293 8.66 22.06 3.56
CA TRP A 293 7.97 22.27 2.29
C TRP A 293 8.69 21.65 1.09
N ASN A 294 10.02 21.68 1.06
CA ASN A 294 10.80 21.00 0.03
C ASN A 294 10.55 19.49 0.04
N VAL A 295 10.67 18.83 1.21
CA VAL A 295 10.34 17.39 1.38
C VAL A 295 8.95 17.09 0.81
N ARG A 296 7.94 17.91 1.16
CA ARG A 296 6.57 17.74 0.67
C ARG A 296 6.47 17.79 -0.85
N TYR A 297 7.08 18.78 -1.49
CA TYR A 297 6.93 18.93 -2.94
C TYR A 297 7.80 17.95 -3.72
N GLU A 298 8.96 17.57 -3.21
CA GLU A 298 9.76 16.48 -3.79
C GLU A 298 8.99 15.16 -3.74
N PHE A 299 8.39 14.80 -2.60
CA PHE A 299 7.54 13.61 -2.51
C PHE A 299 6.40 13.65 -3.54
N LYS A 300 5.69 14.78 -3.64
CA LYS A 300 4.59 14.94 -4.61
C LYS A 300 5.05 14.81 -6.05
N LEU A 301 6.22 15.35 -6.38
CA LEU A 301 6.82 15.21 -7.72
C LEU A 301 7.19 13.76 -8.03
N GLY A 302 7.71 13.03 -7.04
CA GLY A 302 7.94 11.60 -7.14
C GLY A 302 6.65 10.84 -7.45
N VAL A 303 5.58 11.10 -6.68
CA VAL A 303 4.26 10.47 -6.90
C VAL A 303 3.69 10.78 -8.28
N PHE A 304 3.78 12.03 -8.76
CA PHE A 304 3.32 12.36 -10.11
C PHE A 304 4.20 11.79 -11.23
N ALA A 305 5.48 11.52 -10.97
CA ALA A 305 6.32 10.76 -11.90
C ALA A 305 5.94 9.28 -11.92
N GLU A 306 5.57 8.71 -10.76
CA GLU A 306 5.09 7.33 -10.64
C GLU A 306 3.75 7.10 -11.37
N PHE A 307 2.78 8.02 -11.23
CA PHE A 307 1.56 7.99 -12.05
C PHE A 307 1.85 8.02 -13.55
N ARG A 308 2.99 8.58 -13.95
CA ARG A 308 3.46 8.64 -15.34
C ARG A 308 4.33 7.45 -15.73
N GLN A 309 4.59 6.53 -14.81
CA GLN A 309 5.52 5.41 -14.96
C GLN A 309 6.96 5.85 -15.29
N GLU A 310 7.32 7.09 -14.96
CA GLU A 310 8.68 7.62 -15.13
C GLU A 310 9.52 7.28 -13.88
N MET A 311 9.82 5.99 -13.69
CA MET A 311 10.38 5.46 -12.44
C MET A 311 11.74 6.07 -12.07
N ASP A 312 12.59 6.43 -13.05
CA ASP A 312 13.86 7.11 -12.79
C ASP A 312 13.67 8.55 -12.26
N ALA A 313 12.69 9.26 -12.81
CA ALA A 313 12.35 10.59 -12.32
C ALA A 313 11.70 10.49 -10.94
N ALA A 314 10.84 9.50 -10.70
CA ALA A 314 10.27 9.22 -9.39
C ALA A 314 11.37 8.97 -8.35
N CYS A 315 12.31 8.07 -8.66
CA CYS A 315 13.43 7.71 -7.79
C CYS A 315 14.23 8.94 -7.34
N ARG A 316 14.65 9.80 -8.27
CA ARG A 316 15.42 11.01 -7.95
C ARG A 316 14.67 11.99 -7.04
N ASN A 317 13.38 12.20 -7.27
CA ASN A 317 12.58 13.07 -6.40
C ASN A 317 12.39 12.44 -5.01
N TYR A 318 12.19 11.11 -4.92
CA TYR A 318 12.10 10.42 -3.64
C TYR A 318 13.42 10.45 -2.85
N GLN A 319 14.55 10.21 -3.51
CA GLN A 319 15.88 10.34 -2.89
C GLN A 319 16.12 11.75 -2.36
N SER A 320 15.82 12.78 -3.17
CA SER A 320 15.95 14.18 -2.73
C SER A 320 15.05 14.51 -1.52
N ALA A 321 13.81 14.02 -1.51
CA ALA A 321 12.92 14.16 -0.36
C ALA A 321 13.47 13.45 0.89
N TYR A 322 13.99 12.23 0.71
CA TYR A 322 14.54 11.38 1.77
C TYR A 322 15.78 12.01 2.41
N ASP A 323 16.71 12.50 1.59
CA ASP A 323 17.93 13.15 2.07
C ASP A 323 17.62 14.46 2.79
N THR A 324 16.67 15.24 2.30
CA THR A 324 16.22 16.46 2.98
C THR A 324 15.52 16.15 4.30
N LEU A 325 14.71 15.08 4.35
CA LEU A 325 13.99 14.65 5.55
C LEU A 325 14.96 14.26 6.67
N PHE A 326 15.90 13.36 6.38
CA PHE A 326 16.94 12.96 7.33
C PHE A 326 18.10 13.97 7.45
N GLY A 327 17.96 15.15 6.86
CA GLY A 327 18.88 16.27 7.08
C GLY A 327 18.71 16.88 8.48
N GLN A 328 19.63 17.76 8.85
CA GLN A 328 19.67 18.41 10.17
C GLN A 328 18.46 19.33 10.45
N GLU A 329 17.75 19.75 9.41
CA GLU A 329 16.75 20.82 9.50
C GLU A 329 15.31 20.32 9.67
N VAL A 330 15.04 19.03 9.44
CA VAL A 330 13.69 18.47 9.45
C VAL A 330 13.54 17.44 10.57
N PHE A 331 13.96 16.19 10.35
CA PHE A 331 13.66 15.10 11.28
C PHE A 331 14.36 15.28 12.64
N GLU A 332 15.58 15.81 12.65
CA GLU A 332 16.33 16.14 13.88
C GLU A 332 15.65 17.18 14.78
N ASN A 333 14.82 18.05 14.20
CA ASN A 333 14.17 19.15 14.91
C ASN A 333 12.80 18.75 15.48
N ILE A 334 12.36 17.52 15.25
CA ILE A 334 11.09 17.01 15.78
C ILE A 334 11.37 16.21 17.07
N PRO A 335 10.86 16.63 18.23
CA PRO A 335 11.03 15.86 19.47
C PRO A 335 10.40 14.47 19.36
N GLY A 336 11.05 13.41 19.86
CA GLY A 336 10.53 12.04 19.71
C GLY A 336 9.24 11.71 20.46
N TRP A 337 8.85 12.53 21.42
CA TRP A 337 7.53 12.44 22.07
C TRP A 337 6.42 13.15 21.28
N ASN A 338 6.77 13.99 20.30
CA ASN A 338 5.79 14.68 19.47
C ASN A 338 5.22 13.69 18.44
N PRO A 339 3.90 13.57 18.27
CA PRO A 339 3.30 12.74 17.23
C PRO A 339 3.86 12.98 15.82
N ARG A 340 4.33 14.21 15.54
CA ARG A 340 5.02 14.55 14.28
C ARG A 340 6.28 13.72 14.02
N PHE A 341 6.91 13.17 15.06
CA PHE A 341 8.06 12.28 14.91
C PHE A 341 7.64 10.99 14.22
N ASN A 342 6.50 10.42 14.63
CA ASN A 342 5.94 9.23 13.99
C ASN A 342 5.39 9.53 12.60
N ASP A 343 4.83 10.73 12.35
CA ASP A 343 4.48 11.17 10.98
C ASP A 343 5.73 11.22 10.07
N ALA A 344 6.86 11.70 10.60
CA ALA A 344 8.13 11.76 9.88
C ALA A 344 8.72 10.37 9.63
N ARG A 345 8.69 9.46 10.63
CA ARG A 345 9.03 8.03 10.46
C ARG A 345 8.18 7.40 9.36
N LEU A 346 6.87 7.65 9.36
CA LEU A 346 5.96 7.10 8.35
C LEU A 346 6.28 7.58 6.94
N LEU A 347 6.60 8.86 6.78
CA LEU A 347 7.03 9.40 5.50
C LEU A 347 8.41 8.86 5.08
N ALA A 348 9.34 8.69 6.02
CA ALA A 348 10.66 8.11 5.77
C ALA A 348 10.54 6.67 5.26
N ASP A 349 9.76 5.83 5.94
CA ASP A 349 9.48 4.45 5.54
C ASP A 349 8.86 4.43 4.13
N ALA A 350 7.82 5.25 3.89
CA ALA A 350 7.16 5.31 2.59
C ALA A 350 8.10 5.76 1.45
N LEU A 351 9.00 6.71 1.71
CA LEU A 351 10.04 7.13 0.76
C LEU A 351 11.02 5.98 0.49
N ALA A 352 11.52 5.31 1.52
CA ALA A 352 12.44 4.19 1.37
C ALA A 352 11.83 3.04 0.56
N ILE A 353 10.57 2.68 0.83
CA ILE A 353 9.82 1.67 0.06
C ILE A 353 9.76 2.03 -1.42
N ARG A 354 9.43 3.29 -1.72
CA ARG A 354 9.31 3.78 -3.09
C ARG A 354 10.66 3.86 -3.80
N ILE A 355 11.73 4.23 -3.09
CA ILE A 355 13.10 4.20 -3.63
C ILE A 355 13.50 2.76 -3.98
N ILE A 356 13.34 1.81 -3.04
CA ILE A 356 13.67 0.40 -3.27
C ILE A 356 12.88 -0.15 -4.45
N ARG A 357 11.57 0.16 -4.55
CA ARG A 357 10.76 -0.21 -5.72
C ARG A 357 11.34 0.30 -7.02
N CYS A 358 11.69 1.59 -7.10
CA CYS A 358 12.29 2.16 -8.30
C CYS A 358 13.62 1.46 -8.66
N LEU A 359 14.45 1.15 -7.67
CA LEU A 359 15.72 0.44 -7.87
C LEU A 359 15.50 -0.99 -8.40
N LEU A 360 14.56 -1.73 -7.81
CA LEU A 360 14.21 -3.07 -8.28
C LEU A 360 13.61 -3.04 -9.69
N TRP A 361 12.78 -2.04 -10.01
CA TRP A 361 12.23 -1.84 -11.34
C TRP A 361 13.32 -1.54 -12.39
N ALA A 362 14.34 -0.79 -12.00
CA ALA A 362 15.51 -0.51 -12.83
C ALA A 362 16.50 -1.69 -12.93
N GLY A 363 16.18 -2.84 -12.33
CA GLY A 363 17.05 -4.01 -12.28
C GLY A 363 18.25 -3.87 -11.34
N GLN A 364 18.32 -2.83 -10.51
CA GLN A 364 19.46 -2.53 -9.64
C GLN A 364 19.37 -3.25 -8.28
N ALA A 365 19.38 -4.58 -8.31
CA ALA A 365 19.07 -5.42 -7.14
C ALA A 365 20.00 -5.17 -5.94
N SER A 366 21.31 -5.07 -6.17
CA SER A 366 22.30 -4.86 -5.09
C SER A 366 22.22 -3.46 -4.49
N VAL A 367 21.84 -2.46 -5.29
CA VAL A 367 21.61 -1.09 -4.80
C VAL A 367 20.34 -1.04 -3.95
N ALA A 368 19.29 -1.78 -4.35
CA ALA A 368 18.05 -1.89 -3.60
C ALA A 368 18.28 -2.46 -2.18
N VAL A 369 19.05 -3.55 -2.05
CA VAL A 369 19.39 -4.13 -0.73
C VAL A 369 20.20 -3.15 0.12
N ARG A 370 21.21 -2.49 -0.46
CA ARG A 370 21.98 -1.47 0.27
C ARG A 370 21.11 -0.30 0.71
N SER A 371 20.17 0.15 -0.11
CA SER A 371 19.18 1.17 0.27
C SER A 371 18.30 0.71 1.43
N TRP A 372 17.89 -0.58 1.44
CA TRP A 372 17.12 -1.17 2.53
C TRP A 372 17.91 -1.19 3.85
N VAL A 373 19.18 -1.61 3.81
CA VAL A 373 20.08 -1.63 4.98
C VAL A 373 20.36 -0.21 5.46
N HIS A 374 20.62 0.72 4.53
CA HIS A 374 20.89 2.11 4.86
C HIS A 374 19.71 2.78 5.56
N HIS A 375 18.49 2.53 5.08
CA HIS A 375 17.28 3.02 5.74
C HIS A 375 17.16 2.47 7.17
N ARG A 376 17.34 1.16 7.34
CA ARG A 376 17.36 0.53 8.67
C ARG A 376 18.34 1.20 9.63
N THR A 377 19.59 1.40 9.20
CA THR A 377 20.62 2.04 10.05
C THR A 377 20.27 3.48 10.39
N ARG A 378 19.77 4.27 9.44
CA ARG A 378 19.37 5.68 9.72
C ARG A 378 18.15 5.76 10.63
N THR A 379 17.17 4.88 10.46
CA THR A 379 16.00 4.82 11.33
C THR A 379 16.38 4.37 12.73
N GLN A 380 17.27 3.38 12.88
CA GLN A 380 17.81 2.99 14.17
C GLN A 380 18.49 4.16 14.87
N ASP A 381 19.44 4.82 14.19
CA ASP A 381 20.18 5.96 14.75
C ASP A 381 19.26 7.11 15.22
N ILE A 382 18.27 7.51 14.41
CA ILE A 382 17.36 8.59 14.81
C ILE A 382 16.42 8.18 15.95
N VAL A 383 15.95 6.92 15.97
CA VAL A 383 15.09 6.40 17.04
C VAL A 383 15.86 6.24 18.35
N ASP A 384 17.14 5.85 18.30
CA ASP A 384 18.01 5.78 19.48
C ASP A 384 18.35 7.16 20.04
N ARG A 385 18.62 8.15 19.17
CA ARG A 385 19.00 9.50 19.61
C ARG A 385 17.82 10.37 20.03
N ARG A 386 16.65 10.21 19.42
CA ARG A 386 15.49 11.11 19.60
C ARG A 386 14.24 10.41 20.08
N GLY A 387 14.06 9.14 19.74
CA GLY A 387 12.88 8.34 20.06
C GLY A 387 13.00 7.60 21.38
N LYS A 388 12.43 6.39 21.43
CA LYS A 388 12.36 5.53 22.62
C LYS A 388 13.38 4.39 22.58
N GLY A 389 14.40 4.52 21.73
CA GLY A 389 15.40 3.47 21.50
C GLY A 389 14.87 2.28 20.69
N THR A 390 15.77 1.36 20.40
CA THR A 390 15.50 0.15 19.61
C THR A 390 15.37 -1.14 20.43
N GLY A 391 15.55 -1.08 21.75
CA GLY A 391 15.42 -2.22 22.67
C GLY A 391 14.00 -2.49 23.15
N ASN A 392 12.98 -2.38 22.29
CA ASN A 392 11.57 -2.53 22.67
C ASN A 392 10.76 -3.31 21.62
N TYR A 393 9.54 -3.73 21.99
CA TYR A 393 8.68 -4.54 21.11
C TYR A 393 8.26 -3.78 19.84
N GLY A 394 8.15 -2.45 19.89
CA GLY A 394 7.78 -1.61 18.75
C GLY A 394 8.87 -1.60 17.67
N TRP A 395 10.14 -1.59 18.07
CA TRP A 395 11.26 -1.74 17.13
C TRP A 395 11.28 -3.12 16.48
N GLU A 396 11.07 -4.19 17.24
CA GLU A 396 11.01 -5.55 16.70
C GLU A 396 9.79 -5.73 15.77
N ALA A 397 8.66 -5.07 16.07
CA ALA A 397 7.52 -5.00 15.16
C ALA A 397 7.89 -4.30 13.84
N TRP A 398 8.58 -3.15 13.92
CA TRP A 398 9.05 -2.41 12.75
C TRP A 398 10.05 -3.23 11.92
N GLU A 399 11.04 -3.88 12.54
CA GLU A 399 12.01 -4.76 11.86
C GLU A 399 11.34 -5.94 11.16
N SER A 400 10.35 -6.55 11.82
CA SER A 400 9.53 -7.60 11.23
C SER A 400 8.82 -7.09 9.98
N ARG A 401 8.10 -5.97 10.11
CA ARG A 401 7.35 -5.34 9.01
C ARG A 401 8.27 -4.90 7.86
N TRP A 402 9.40 -4.29 8.17
CA TRP A 402 10.40 -3.83 7.21
C TRP A 402 10.98 -4.98 6.38
N SER A 403 11.06 -6.17 6.97
CA SER A 403 11.45 -7.40 6.27
C SER A 403 10.34 -7.91 5.36
N ILE A 404 9.08 -7.92 5.82
CA ILE A 404 7.91 -8.29 5.00
C ILE A 404 7.82 -7.40 3.76
N VAL A 405 7.99 -6.09 3.94
CA VAL A 405 8.00 -5.11 2.84
C VAL A 405 9.01 -5.49 1.76
N MET A 406 10.20 -5.94 2.13
CA MET A 406 11.20 -6.37 1.14
C MET A 406 10.74 -7.62 0.38
N ALA A 407 10.12 -8.59 1.07
CA ALA A 407 9.53 -9.76 0.43
C ALA A 407 8.41 -9.37 -0.56
N GLU A 408 7.52 -8.46 -0.17
CA GLU A 408 6.43 -7.94 -1.02
C GLU A 408 6.98 -7.18 -2.24
N LEU A 409 8.00 -6.35 -2.06
CA LEU A 409 8.65 -5.63 -3.15
C LEU A 409 9.33 -6.57 -4.15
N ILE A 410 9.97 -7.64 -3.68
CA ILE A 410 10.56 -8.68 -4.54
C ILE A 410 9.47 -9.38 -5.35
N ARG A 411 8.37 -9.76 -4.69
CA ARG A 411 7.20 -10.38 -5.33
C ARG A 411 6.65 -9.50 -6.44
N TRP A 412 6.47 -8.21 -6.18
CA TRP A 412 5.94 -7.28 -7.17
C TRP A 412 6.93 -6.97 -8.30
N ALA A 413 8.23 -6.96 -8.01
CA ALA A 413 9.26 -6.73 -9.03
C ALA A 413 9.33 -7.88 -10.06
N GLN A 414 8.81 -9.07 -9.74
CA GLN A 414 8.76 -10.22 -10.64
C GLN A 414 10.13 -10.50 -11.30
N ILE A 415 11.20 -10.42 -10.49
CA ILE A 415 12.60 -10.59 -10.92
C ILE A 415 12.82 -11.98 -11.52
N PRO A 416 13.06 -12.12 -12.84
CA PRO A 416 13.04 -13.41 -13.52
C PRO A 416 14.00 -14.43 -12.93
N SER A 417 15.18 -14.04 -12.43
CA SER A 417 16.16 -14.96 -11.85
C SER A 417 15.73 -15.63 -10.55
N LEU A 418 14.66 -15.16 -9.91
CA LEU A 418 14.16 -15.70 -8.64
C LEU A 418 12.93 -16.63 -8.82
N PHE A 419 12.41 -16.79 -10.03
CA PHE A 419 11.24 -17.65 -10.33
C PHE A 419 11.63 -19.06 -10.79
N GLU A 420 10.72 -20.02 -10.58
CA GLU A 420 10.93 -21.44 -10.86
C GLU A 420 11.14 -21.73 -12.36
N ASP A 421 10.33 -21.11 -13.23
CA ASP A 421 10.28 -21.40 -14.67
C ASP A 421 11.60 -21.08 -15.41
N THR A 422 12.39 -20.14 -14.89
CA THR A 422 13.66 -19.68 -15.48
C THR A 422 14.88 -20.38 -14.87
N ALA A 423 14.78 -20.89 -13.65
CA ALA A 423 15.87 -21.59 -12.97
C ALA A 423 16.16 -22.97 -13.58
N HIS A 424 15.16 -23.64 -14.16
CA HIS A 424 15.35 -24.89 -14.91
C HIS A 424 16.13 -24.71 -16.23
N LEU A 425 16.16 -23.49 -16.77
CA LEU A 425 16.82 -23.17 -18.05
C LEU A 425 18.30 -22.76 -17.90
N GLN A 426 18.75 -22.46 -16.68
CA GLN A 426 20.17 -22.16 -16.41
C GLN A 426 20.93 -23.45 -16.13
N ALA A 427 21.96 -23.70 -16.96
CA ALA A 427 22.74 -24.93 -17.00
C ALA A 427 23.25 -25.37 -15.61
N GLY A 428 22.65 -26.43 -15.04
CA GLY A 428 23.15 -27.09 -13.83
C GLY A 428 22.13 -27.44 -12.75
N GLY A 429 20.87 -27.00 -12.86
CA GLY A 429 19.79 -27.41 -11.93
C GLY A 429 19.94 -26.90 -10.48
N GLN A 430 20.82 -25.93 -10.24
CA GLN A 430 20.93 -25.24 -8.94
C GLN A 430 20.14 -23.93 -8.98
N TYR A 431 19.14 -23.79 -8.12
CA TYR A 431 18.41 -22.54 -7.96
C TYR A 431 19.35 -21.48 -7.37
N PRO A 432 19.51 -20.31 -8.00
CA PRO A 432 20.33 -19.24 -7.44
C PRO A 432 19.74 -18.78 -6.11
N ILE A 433 20.54 -18.80 -5.04
CA ILE A 433 20.14 -18.35 -3.70
C ILE A 433 19.96 -16.82 -3.68
N PHE A 434 20.71 -16.12 -4.52
CA PHE A 434 20.74 -14.67 -4.65
C PHE A 434 20.71 -14.25 -6.12
N VAL A 435 20.22 -13.04 -6.40
CA VAL A 435 20.34 -12.43 -7.72
C VAL A 435 21.80 -12.10 -8.03
N SER A 436 22.27 -12.51 -9.22
CA SER A 436 23.61 -12.18 -9.69
C SER A 436 23.83 -10.67 -9.69
N PRO A 437 25.01 -10.18 -9.24
CA PRO A 437 25.34 -8.77 -9.24
C PRO A 437 25.22 -8.13 -10.63
N ASP A 438 24.78 -6.87 -10.67
CA ASP A 438 24.68 -6.11 -11.91
C ASP A 438 26.08 -5.93 -12.52
N SER A 439 26.21 -6.10 -13.85
CA SER A 439 27.46 -5.85 -14.58
C SER A 439 27.99 -4.41 -14.43
N ALA A 440 27.15 -3.48 -13.96
CA ALA A 440 27.47 -2.07 -13.75
C ALA A 440 27.87 -1.74 -12.30
N ALA A 441 27.88 -2.71 -11.38
CA ALA A 441 28.33 -2.47 -10.02
C ALA A 441 29.86 -2.28 -10.01
N PRO A 442 30.40 -1.22 -9.35
CA PRO A 442 31.84 -1.03 -9.28
C PRO A 442 32.49 -2.22 -8.58
N ALA A 443 33.45 -2.85 -9.24
CA ALA A 443 34.26 -3.98 -8.74
C ALA A 443 35.15 -3.63 -7.51
N ALA A 444 34.99 -2.44 -6.93
CA ALA A 444 35.80 -1.94 -5.83
C ALA A 444 35.09 -2.20 -4.50
N GLY A 445 35.31 -3.40 -3.96
CA GLY A 445 34.69 -3.91 -2.73
C GLY A 445 33.69 -5.01 -3.06
N GLY A 446 34.05 -6.26 -2.82
CA GLY A 446 33.15 -7.39 -3.06
C GLY A 446 31.82 -7.20 -2.33
N LEU A 447 30.72 -7.51 -2.98
CA LEU A 447 29.40 -7.51 -2.35
C LEU A 447 29.36 -8.60 -1.27
N TYR A 448 29.00 -8.22 -0.04
CA TYR A 448 28.81 -9.21 1.01
C TYR A 448 27.56 -10.05 0.71
N PRO A 449 27.50 -11.33 1.14
CA PRO A 449 26.32 -12.17 0.90
C PRO A 449 25.00 -11.55 1.38
N TRP A 450 25.00 -10.82 2.49
CA TRP A 450 23.80 -10.12 3.01
C TRP A 450 23.45 -8.83 2.24
N GLU A 451 24.33 -8.34 1.37
CA GLU A 451 24.05 -7.22 0.45
C GLU A 451 23.53 -7.70 -0.91
N GLN A 452 23.52 -9.01 -1.14
CA GLN A 452 22.91 -9.60 -2.33
C GLN A 452 21.41 -9.80 -2.12
N LEU A 453 20.65 -9.63 -3.19
CA LEU A 453 19.19 -9.78 -3.14
C LEU A 453 18.81 -11.25 -3.06
N HIS A 454 18.40 -11.68 -1.87
CA HIS A 454 17.85 -13.02 -1.64
C HIS A 454 16.39 -13.11 -2.07
N HIS A 455 15.92 -14.34 -2.32
CA HIS A 455 14.51 -14.61 -2.57
C HIS A 455 13.60 -14.30 -1.35
N GLU A 456 12.29 -14.24 -1.59
CA GLU A 456 11.26 -13.85 -0.62
C GLU A 456 11.36 -14.58 0.73
N GLY A 457 11.60 -15.90 0.70
CA GLY A 457 11.67 -16.75 1.88
C GLY A 457 12.70 -16.30 2.93
N TYR A 458 13.84 -15.73 2.49
CA TYR A 458 14.87 -15.20 3.38
C TYR A 458 14.34 -14.02 4.23
N TRP A 459 13.65 -13.08 3.58
CA TRP A 459 13.11 -11.89 4.23
C TRP A 459 11.91 -12.23 5.13
N LEU A 460 11.07 -13.19 4.72
CA LEU A 460 10.00 -13.72 5.55
C LEU A 460 10.54 -14.43 6.80
N TYR A 461 11.60 -15.22 6.67
CA TYR A 461 12.24 -15.84 7.84
C TYR A 461 12.82 -14.79 8.80
N ARG A 462 13.45 -13.74 8.26
CA ARG A 462 13.90 -12.60 9.06
C ARG A 462 12.74 -11.93 9.80
N SER A 463 11.60 -11.74 9.15
CA SER A 463 10.39 -11.21 9.79
C SER A 463 9.89 -12.09 10.93
N ALA A 464 9.79 -13.41 10.71
CA ALA A 464 9.38 -14.35 11.75
C ALA A 464 10.29 -14.28 12.97
N ARG A 465 11.61 -14.18 12.76
CA ARG A 465 12.61 -14.06 13.83
C ARG A 465 12.40 -12.82 14.69
N HIS A 466 12.16 -11.66 14.07
CA HIS A 466 11.83 -10.43 14.80
C HIS A 466 10.46 -10.52 15.49
N SER A 467 9.47 -11.19 14.89
CA SER A 467 8.16 -11.43 15.51
C SER A 467 8.26 -12.30 16.77
N MET A 468 9.14 -13.30 16.77
CA MET A 468 9.44 -14.09 17.98
C MET A 468 10.07 -13.23 19.08
N THR A 469 11.02 -12.36 18.74
CA THR A 469 11.64 -11.44 19.70
C THR A 469 10.64 -10.43 20.24
N ARG A 470 9.80 -9.85 19.37
CA ARG A 470 8.70 -8.96 19.71
C ARG A 470 7.80 -9.59 20.77
N ARG A 471 7.37 -10.84 20.58
CA ARG A 471 6.58 -11.58 21.57
C ARG A 471 7.29 -11.69 22.92
N THR A 472 8.58 -12.08 22.92
CA THR A 472 9.36 -12.20 24.15
C THR A 472 9.41 -10.86 24.90
N LEU A 473 9.59 -9.75 24.20
CA LEU A 473 9.57 -8.41 24.79
C LEU A 473 8.17 -7.99 25.26
N ALA A 474 7.12 -8.32 24.51
CA ALA A 474 5.74 -8.06 24.89
C ALA A 474 5.36 -8.78 26.19
N GLN A 475 5.84 -10.02 26.38
CA GLN A 475 5.63 -10.79 27.62
C GLN A 475 6.35 -10.19 28.84
N GLN A 476 7.32 -9.31 28.64
CA GLN A 476 8.04 -8.61 29.72
C GLN A 476 7.37 -7.30 30.13
N ILE A 477 6.32 -6.85 29.43
CA ILE A 477 5.56 -5.65 29.79
C ILE A 477 4.94 -5.84 31.20
N PRO A 478 5.13 -4.93 32.16
CA PRO A 478 4.52 -5.03 33.49
C PRO A 478 2.99 -5.14 33.45
N GLU A 479 2.39 -5.92 34.35
CA GLU A 479 0.93 -6.16 34.36
C GLU A 479 0.10 -4.88 34.52
N GLU A 480 0.63 -3.89 35.23
CA GLU A 480 0.07 -2.55 35.43
C GLU A 480 -0.06 -1.74 34.12
N ASP A 481 0.81 -2.01 33.15
CA ASP A 481 0.81 -1.36 31.84
C ASP A 481 -0.07 -2.09 30.82
N ARG A 482 -0.53 -3.30 31.15
CA ARG A 482 -1.46 -4.10 30.33
C ARG A 482 -2.93 -3.75 30.55
N VAL A 483 -3.22 -2.76 31.40
CA VAL A 483 -4.59 -2.32 31.71
C VAL A 483 -5.09 -1.30 30.67
N PRO A 484 -6.31 -1.45 30.11
CA PRO A 484 -6.86 -0.52 29.13
C PRO A 484 -6.99 0.94 29.62
N PRO A 485 -6.83 1.93 28.71
CA PRO A 485 -7.04 3.35 29.03
C PRO A 485 -8.51 3.61 29.35
N GLY A 486 -8.79 3.94 30.62
CA GLY A 486 -10.15 4.11 31.17
C GLY A 486 -10.31 3.47 32.55
N GLN A 487 -9.49 2.47 32.88
CA GLN A 487 -9.42 1.85 34.20
C GLN A 487 -8.22 2.36 35.02
N SER A 488 -7.26 3.06 34.39
CA SER A 488 -6.13 3.70 35.05
C SER A 488 -6.36 5.20 35.28
N PRO A 489 -5.86 5.80 36.37
CA PRO A 489 -5.84 7.26 36.56
C PRO A 489 -5.17 8.01 35.41
N ALA A 490 -5.67 9.20 35.07
CA ALA A 490 -5.20 10.00 33.93
C ALA A 490 -3.70 10.33 33.95
N SER A 491 -3.10 10.51 35.14
CA SER A 491 -1.66 10.75 35.30
C SER A 491 -0.80 9.56 34.87
N GLN A 492 -1.27 8.32 35.06
CA GLN A 492 -0.57 7.11 34.63
C GLN A 492 -0.70 6.89 33.11
N ILE A 493 -1.81 7.32 32.49
CA ILE A 493 -2.00 7.24 31.03
C ILE A 493 -0.99 8.17 30.32
N ALA A 494 -0.80 9.37 30.86
CA ALA A 494 0.16 10.33 30.31
C ALA A 494 1.60 9.83 30.41
N SER A 495 2.01 9.15 31.48
CA SER A 495 3.37 8.58 31.59
C SER A 495 3.60 7.39 30.66
N LYS A 496 2.57 6.55 30.45
CA LYS A 496 2.64 5.36 29.56
C LYS A 496 2.95 5.71 28.11
N SER A 497 2.41 6.82 27.60
CA SER A 497 2.67 7.27 26.22
C SER A 497 4.12 7.69 25.96
N TYR A 498 4.90 8.00 27.00
CA TYR A 498 6.34 8.27 26.88
C TYR A 498 7.20 7.00 26.97
N LEU A 499 6.69 5.92 27.55
CA LEU A 499 7.47 4.69 27.82
C LEU A 499 7.54 3.75 26.61
N TYR A 500 6.44 3.56 25.89
CA TYR A 500 6.34 2.50 24.87
C TYR A 500 6.32 3.06 23.45
N ASP A 501 7.17 2.54 22.55
CA ASP A 501 7.10 2.90 21.12
C ASP A 501 5.92 2.19 20.45
N THR A 502 4.85 2.93 20.18
CA THR A 502 3.63 2.42 19.56
C THR A 502 3.53 2.77 18.07
N TYR A 503 4.66 3.11 17.44
CA TYR A 503 4.71 3.36 16.00
C TYR A 503 4.34 2.10 15.20
N LEU A 504 3.17 2.16 14.53
CA LEU A 504 2.60 1.05 13.72
C LEU A 504 2.49 -0.28 14.48
N VAL A 505 2.22 -0.22 15.78
CA VAL A 505 2.07 -1.41 16.61
C VAL A 505 0.97 -1.16 17.65
N PRO A 506 0.25 -2.19 18.13
CA PRO A 506 -0.72 -2.00 19.20
C PRO A 506 -0.11 -1.39 20.48
N GLU A 507 -0.97 -0.70 21.22
CA GLU A 507 -0.66 -0.24 22.58
C GLU A 507 -0.39 -1.44 23.52
N PRO A 508 0.36 -1.27 24.62
CA PRO A 508 0.79 -2.36 25.49
C PRO A 508 -0.32 -3.31 25.97
N HIS A 509 -1.49 -2.76 26.31
CA HIS A 509 -2.66 -3.52 26.76
C HIS A 509 -3.31 -4.41 25.67
N LEU A 510 -3.13 -4.07 24.40
CA LEU A 510 -3.55 -4.90 23.26
C LEU A 510 -2.42 -5.83 22.81
N GLU A 511 -1.17 -5.38 22.93
CA GLU A 511 0.02 -6.12 22.55
C GLU A 511 0.27 -7.35 23.43
N ALA A 512 0.05 -7.21 24.73
CA ALA A 512 0.15 -8.27 25.74
C ALA A 512 -1.07 -8.19 26.67
N PRO A 513 -2.25 -8.71 26.28
CA PRO A 513 -3.45 -8.62 27.09
C PRO A 513 -3.32 -9.41 28.40
N GLN A 514 -4.06 -8.98 29.44
CA GLN A 514 -4.25 -9.80 30.65
C GLN A 514 -5.11 -11.04 30.33
N GLY A 515 -4.98 -12.09 31.16
CA GLY A 515 -5.70 -13.34 30.96
C GLY A 515 -7.22 -13.14 30.79
N GLY A 516 -7.77 -13.67 29.70
CA GLY A 516 -9.20 -13.57 29.37
C GLY A 516 -9.60 -12.41 28.45
N SER A 517 -8.66 -11.54 28.06
CA SER A 517 -8.90 -10.46 27.09
C SER A 517 -8.32 -10.80 25.71
N SER A 518 -9.03 -10.43 24.64
CA SER A 518 -8.53 -10.56 23.26
C SER A 518 -7.47 -9.50 22.97
N GLY A 519 -6.32 -9.90 22.43
CA GLY A 519 -5.26 -8.98 22.02
C GLY A 519 -4.56 -9.45 20.75
N PHE A 520 -3.35 -8.97 20.53
CA PHE A 520 -2.54 -9.30 19.38
C PHE A 520 -2.07 -10.76 19.42
N ASP A 521 -2.41 -11.54 18.39
CA ASP A 521 -1.98 -12.93 18.28
C ASP A 521 -0.57 -13.02 17.65
N HIS A 522 0.43 -13.09 18.52
CA HIS A 522 1.82 -13.26 18.09
C HIS A 522 2.07 -14.61 17.42
N SER A 523 1.43 -15.67 17.91
CA SER A 523 1.67 -17.04 17.46
C SER A 523 1.14 -17.24 16.05
N ASP A 524 -0.06 -16.71 15.75
CA ASP A 524 -0.62 -16.73 14.40
C ASP A 524 0.26 -15.96 13.40
N LEU A 525 0.74 -14.76 13.76
CA LEU A 525 1.67 -14.00 12.92
C LEU A 525 2.98 -14.77 12.65
N ILE A 526 3.56 -15.39 13.68
CA ILE A 526 4.80 -16.18 13.55
C ILE A 526 4.55 -17.40 12.66
N LEU A 527 3.48 -18.16 12.91
CA LEU A 527 3.14 -19.37 12.15
C LEU A 527 2.87 -19.06 10.68
N SER A 528 2.01 -18.06 10.40
CA SER A 528 1.70 -17.66 9.02
C SER A 528 2.94 -17.21 8.25
N THR A 529 3.82 -16.43 8.90
CA THR A 529 5.07 -15.95 8.29
C THR A 529 6.07 -17.09 8.06
N LEU A 530 6.25 -17.99 9.03
CA LEU A 530 7.15 -19.15 8.89
C LEU A 530 6.67 -20.12 7.81
N LYS A 531 5.37 -20.38 7.72
CA LYS A 531 4.79 -21.24 6.68
C LYS A 531 5.01 -20.66 5.28
N THR A 532 4.74 -19.37 5.12
CA THR A 532 5.00 -18.68 3.84
C THR A 532 6.48 -18.70 3.49
N SER A 533 7.37 -18.54 4.48
CA SER A 533 8.82 -18.70 4.28
C SER A 533 9.19 -20.12 3.85
N LEU A 534 8.64 -21.14 4.52
CA LEU A 534 8.86 -22.55 4.22
C LEU A 534 8.46 -22.90 2.79
N GLU A 535 7.30 -22.41 2.32
CA GLU A 535 6.85 -22.58 0.94
C GLU A 535 7.89 -22.04 -0.05
N GLU A 536 8.39 -20.82 0.16
CA GLU A 536 9.41 -20.21 -0.70
C GLU A 536 10.74 -20.98 -0.72
N PHE A 537 11.14 -21.58 0.41
CA PHE A 537 12.33 -22.43 0.47
C PHE A 537 12.09 -23.80 -0.18
N SER A 538 10.89 -24.36 -0.05
CA SER A 538 10.49 -25.64 -0.65
C SER A 538 10.48 -25.55 -2.17
N LYS A 539 9.90 -24.49 -2.73
CA LYS A 539 9.91 -24.14 -4.16
C LYS A 539 11.30 -24.22 -4.81
N ARG A 540 12.34 -23.89 -4.03
CA ARG A 540 13.74 -23.82 -4.48
C ARG A 540 14.58 -25.02 -4.03
N ASN A 541 13.95 -26.09 -3.57
CA ASN A 541 14.61 -27.33 -3.11
C ASN A 541 15.66 -27.11 -2.01
N GLN A 542 15.48 -26.12 -1.14
CA GLN A 542 16.40 -25.83 -0.03
C GLN A 542 16.10 -26.70 1.19
N MET A 543 16.25 -28.02 1.04
CA MET A 543 15.78 -29.05 1.98
C MET A 543 16.16 -28.83 3.45
N ARG A 544 17.43 -28.52 3.74
CA ARG A 544 17.89 -28.31 5.13
C ARG A 544 17.17 -27.14 5.81
N LYS A 545 16.86 -26.09 5.04
CA LYS A 545 16.15 -24.93 5.55
C LYS A 545 14.67 -25.26 5.76
N VAL A 546 14.06 -26.03 4.87
CA VAL A 546 12.69 -26.56 5.03
C VAL A 546 12.57 -27.40 6.31
N GLU A 547 13.51 -28.32 6.55
CA GLU A 547 13.54 -29.14 7.79
C GLU A 547 13.68 -28.27 9.04
N SER A 548 14.55 -27.25 9.00
CA SER A 548 14.73 -26.30 10.11
C SER A 548 13.47 -25.49 10.39
N LEU A 549 12.82 -24.97 9.34
CA LEU A 549 11.58 -24.19 9.47
C LEU A 549 10.43 -25.07 9.96
N SER A 550 10.36 -26.32 9.51
CA SER A 550 9.34 -27.28 9.98
C SER A 550 9.46 -27.51 11.49
N LEU A 551 10.68 -27.61 12.01
CA LEU A 551 10.92 -27.69 13.45
C LEU A 551 10.50 -26.41 14.18
N GLU A 552 10.84 -25.23 13.66
CA GLU A 552 10.45 -23.96 14.28
C GLU A 552 8.92 -23.75 14.27
N ILE A 553 8.23 -24.15 13.20
CA ILE A 553 6.76 -24.14 13.12
C ILE A 553 6.16 -25.10 14.15
N ALA A 554 6.71 -26.31 14.27
CA ALA A 554 6.24 -27.28 15.24
C ALA A 554 6.48 -26.81 16.69
N ASP A 555 7.63 -26.21 16.99
CA ASP A 555 7.92 -25.62 18.31
C ASP A 555 6.90 -24.52 18.68
N GLU A 556 6.44 -23.76 17.69
CA GLU A 556 5.40 -22.76 17.88
C GLU A 556 4.02 -23.39 18.13
N TYR A 557 3.68 -24.46 17.41
CA TYR A 557 2.47 -25.24 17.69
C TYR A 557 2.48 -25.92 19.06
N LEU A 558 3.62 -26.48 19.46
CA LEU A 558 3.85 -27.04 20.79
C LEU A 558 3.61 -26.00 21.87
N ARG A 559 4.07 -24.76 21.66
CA ARG A 559 3.89 -23.64 22.59
C ARG A 559 2.43 -23.28 22.82
N ILE A 560 1.60 -23.28 21.78
CA ILE A 560 0.16 -22.99 21.89
C ILE A 560 -0.70 -24.22 22.26
N GLY A 561 -0.08 -25.39 22.41
CA GLY A 561 -0.77 -26.64 22.75
C GLY A 561 -1.47 -27.35 21.59
N SER A 562 -1.14 -26.98 20.36
CA SER A 562 -1.63 -27.60 19.12
C SER A 562 -0.77 -28.81 18.72
N TRP A 563 -0.83 -29.87 19.53
CA TRP A 563 0.04 -31.05 19.39
C TRP A 563 -0.19 -31.82 18.08
N HIS A 564 -1.43 -31.82 17.58
CA HIS A 564 -1.80 -32.57 16.38
C HIS A 564 -1.19 -31.94 15.13
N GLU A 565 -1.24 -30.62 15.03
CA GLU A 565 -0.64 -29.83 13.96
C GLU A 565 0.89 -30.00 13.96
N ALA A 566 1.54 -29.90 15.13
CA ALA A 566 2.97 -30.14 15.26
C ALA A 566 3.36 -31.57 14.84
N HIS A 567 2.61 -32.60 15.28
CA HIS A 567 2.84 -33.99 14.89
C HIS A 567 2.73 -34.18 13.39
N SER A 568 1.70 -33.62 12.76
CA SER A 568 1.45 -33.75 11.32
C SER A 568 2.58 -33.19 10.45
N ILE A 569 3.29 -32.17 10.93
CA ILE A 569 4.44 -31.55 10.26
C ILE A 569 5.71 -32.39 10.46
N LEU A 570 5.96 -32.82 11.70
CA LEU A 570 7.23 -33.46 12.05
C LEU A 570 7.30 -34.94 11.65
N ARG A 571 6.21 -35.70 11.81
CA ARG A 571 6.18 -37.16 11.62
C ARG A 571 6.62 -37.58 10.21
N PRO A 572 6.14 -36.96 9.11
CA PRO A 572 6.54 -37.36 7.75
C PRO A 572 8.02 -37.12 7.44
N LEU A 573 8.67 -36.19 8.14
CA LEU A 573 10.06 -35.82 7.88
C LEU A 573 11.06 -36.73 8.60
N TRP A 574 10.68 -37.31 9.75
CA TRP A 574 11.58 -38.03 10.66
C TRP A 574 12.46 -39.09 9.97
N SER A 575 11.89 -39.92 9.10
CA SER A 575 12.61 -40.99 8.40
C SER A 575 13.62 -40.45 7.37
N ASN A 576 13.36 -39.26 6.81
CA ASN A 576 14.08 -38.73 5.65
C ASN A 576 14.96 -37.52 5.96
N LEU A 577 15.08 -37.13 7.24
CA LEU A 577 15.90 -35.98 7.65
C LEU A 577 17.32 -36.03 7.06
N SER A 578 17.67 -34.98 6.32
CA SER A 578 18.98 -34.81 5.68
C SER A 578 20.11 -34.68 6.72
N TRP A 579 19.77 -34.24 7.93
CA TRP A 579 20.65 -34.09 9.08
C TRP A 579 21.25 -35.43 9.55
N ARG A 580 20.52 -36.54 9.37
CA ARG A 580 20.99 -37.89 9.70
C ARG A 580 22.21 -38.27 8.88
N ARG A 581 22.18 -37.97 7.57
CA ARG A 581 23.31 -38.23 6.66
C ARG A 581 24.45 -37.24 6.86
N SER A 582 24.13 -36.01 7.26
CA SER A 582 25.10 -34.91 7.42
C SER A 582 25.76 -34.87 8.80
N GLY A 583 25.35 -35.73 9.74
CA GLY A 583 25.93 -35.80 11.09
C GLY A 583 25.51 -34.68 12.04
N TRP A 584 24.38 -34.01 11.79
CA TRP A 584 23.91 -32.88 12.61
C TRP A 584 23.07 -33.37 13.80
N TRP A 585 23.72 -34.10 14.72
CA TRP A 585 23.04 -34.84 15.80
C TRP A 585 22.29 -33.95 16.79
N GLN A 586 22.74 -32.73 17.05
CA GLN A 586 22.04 -31.79 17.95
C GLN A 586 20.68 -31.37 17.40
N LEU A 587 20.60 -31.09 16.09
CA LEU A 587 19.34 -30.75 15.43
C LEU A 587 18.41 -31.96 15.33
N MET A 588 18.97 -33.15 15.03
CA MET A 588 18.24 -34.42 15.08
C MET A 588 17.65 -34.68 16.47
N ALA A 589 18.42 -34.47 17.54
CA ALA A 589 17.97 -34.70 18.91
C ALA A 589 16.82 -33.74 19.27
N ARG A 590 16.97 -32.43 18.99
CA ARG A 590 15.90 -31.45 19.22
C ARG A 590 14.63 -31.81 18.45
N PHE A 591 14.76 -32.21 17.18
CA PHE A 591 13.63 -32.64 16.37
C PHE A 591 12.95 -33.89 16.94
N GLY A 592 13.75 -34.88 17.35
CA GLY A 592 13.26 -36.11 17.97
C GLY A 592 12.50 -35.83 19.26
N TRP A 593 13.03 -35.00 20.15
CA TRP A 593 12.35 -34.62 21.39
C TRP A 593 11.03 -33.88 21.14
N ALA A 594 11.01 -32.94 20.20
CA ALA A 594 9.77 -32.24 19.82
C ALA A 594 8.71 -33.21 19.26
N LEU A 595 9.10 -34.10 18.35
CA LEU A 595 8.21 -35.12 17.78
C LEU A 595 7.74 -36.12 18.84
N ARG A 596 8.61 -36.50 19.78
CA ARG A 596 8.28 -37.41 20.88
C ARG A 596 7.20 -36.81 21.79
N GLU A 597 7.31 -35.54 22.16
CA GLU A 597 6.29 -34.85 22.96
C GLU A 597 4.95 -34.81 22.20
N CYS A 598 4.98 -34.48 20.91
CA CYS A 598 3.78 -34.54 20.06
C CYS A 598 3.14 -35.94 20.07
N ALA A 599 3.96 -36.98 19.82
CA ALA A 599 3.51 -38.37 19.73
C ALA A 599 2.91 -38.87 21.05
N LEU A 600 3.47 -38.44 22.20
CA LEU A 600 2.92 -38.73 23.52
C LEU A 600 1.51 -38.17 23.70
N ARG A 601 1.29 -36.92 23.29
CA ARG A 601 -0.03 -36.25 23.41
C ARG A 601 -1.06 -36.79 22.42
N VAL A 602 -0.62 -37.18 21.22
CA VAL A 602 -1.48 -37.75 20.17
C VAL A 602 -1.65 -39.27 20.32
N GLN A 603 -0.99 -39.90 21.29
CA GLN A 603 -1.03 -41.34 21.58
C GLN A 603 -0.49 -42.23 20.44
N ASP A 604 0.52 -41.75 19.72
CA ASP A 604 1.22 -42.50 18.66
C ASP A 604 2.37 -43.33 19.26
N ALA A 605 2.04 -44.53 19.77
CA ALA A 605 2.98 -45.42 20.45
C ALA A 605 4.12 -45.90 19.54
N GLU A 606 3.87 -46.06 18.23
CA GLU A 606 4.88 -46.52 17.28
C GLU A 606 6.00 -45.48 17.12
N SER A 607 5.62 -44.21 16.93
CA SER A 607 6.58 -43.12 16.83
C SER A 607 7.42 -42.99 18.10
N ILE A 608 6.83 -43.12 19.29
CA ILE A 608 7.55 -43.01 20.56
C ILE A 608 8.67 -44.04 20.64
N ILE A 609 8.37 -45.31 20.34
CA ILE A 609 9.37 -46.40 20.41
C ILE A 609 10.50 -46.17 19.40
N GLN A 610 10.16 -45.77 18.16
CA GLN A 610 11.14 -45.49 17.11
C GLN A 610 12.09 -44.35 17.50
N ILE A 611 11.54 -43.27 18.05
CA ILE A 611 12.30 -42.08 18.43
C ILE A 611 13.19 -42.37 19.64
N ASP A 612 12.64 -43.01 20.69
CA ASP A 612 13.40 -43.34 21.90
C ASP A 612 14.58 -44.27 21.58
N TRP A 613 14.38 -45.27 20.72
CA TRP A 613 15.45 -46.13 20.26
C TRP A 613 16.56 -45.36 19.54
N GLU A 614 16.18 -44.45 18.63
CA GLU A 614 17.14 -43.68 17.86
C GLU A 614 17.92 -42.68 18.73
N LEU A 615 17.24 -42.00 19.66
CA LEU A 615 17.86 -41.05 20.61
C LEU A 615 18.82 -41.73 21.59
N LEU A 616 18.58 -42.99 21.96
CA LEU A 616 19.47 -43.79 22.82
C LEU A 616 20.72 -44.32 22.08
N SER A 617 20.62 -44.54 20.76
CA SER A 617 21.66 -45.20 19.95
C SER A 617 22.95 -44.40 19.76
N LYS A 618 22.94 -43.09 20.03
CA LYS A 618 24.12 -42.21 19.98
C LYS A 618 24.11 -41.35 21.23
N GLY A 619 25.04 -41.58 22.15
CA GLY A 619 25.13 -40.92 23.47
C GLY A 619 25.00 -39.39 23.40
N ALA A 620 23.76 -38.91 23.40
CA ALA A 620 23.41 -37.56 23.79
C ALA A 620 23.46 -37.57 25.31
N ASP A 621 24.48 -36.93 25.91
CA ASP A 621 24.55 -36.77 27.35
C ASP A 621 23.21 -36.21 27.86
N PRO A 622 22.48 -36.95 28.71
CA PRO A 622 21.16 -36.52 29.21
C PRO A 622 21.21 -35.27 30.10
N ILE A 623 22.41 -34.77 30.43
CA ILE A 623 22.63 -33.86 31.57
C ILE A 623 22.61 -32.37 31.15
N SER A 624 22.74 -32.02 29.86
CA SER A 624 22.73 -30.61 29.44
C SER A 624 21.36 -30.05 29.03
N PHE A 625 20.33 -30.88 28.85
CA PHE A 625 19.03 -30.43 28.29
C PHE A 625 17.94 -30.13 29.32
N SER A 626 18.09 -30.56 30.58
CA SER A 626 17.08 -30.31 31.63
C SER A 626 17.03 -28.85 32.10
N LEU A 627 17.98 -27.99 31.70
CA LEU A 627 18.07 -26.59 32.13
C LEU A 627 17.44 -25.57 31.15
N CYS A 628 17.01 -25.99 29.95
CA CYS A 628 16.42 -25.06 28.97
C CYS A 628 14.89 -25.09 28.88
N PHE A 629 14.21 -25.98 29.62
CA PHE A 629 12.73 -26.02 29.68
C PHE A 629 12.15 -25.48 30.99
N ALA A 630 12.99 -24.91 31.85
CA ALA A 630 12.58 -24.14 33.02
C ALA A 630 13.11 -22.71 32.90
N LEU A 631 12.53 -21.93 31.98
CA LEU A 631 12.43 -20.47 32.01
C LEU A 631 11.37 -20.02 30.97
#